data_AF-C1E489-F1
#
_entry.id   AF-C1E489-F1
#
_cell.length_a   1.000
_cell.length_b   1.000
_cell.length_c   1.000
_cell.angle_alpha   90.00
_cell.angle_beta   90.00
_cell.angle_gamma   90.00
#
_symmetry.space_group_name_H-M   'P 1'
#
loop_
_entity.id
_entity.type
_entity.pdbx_description
1 polymer ?
#
loop_
_entity_poly.entity_id
_entity_poly.type
_entity_poly.pdbx_seq_one_letter_code
_entity_poly.pdbx_strand_id
1 'polypeptide(L)'
;MRHNAAHALARVVQASVSREVASGTLRIAPLAPRRLKRSMSSITEDDQQRLLEHYALGLRGILAEHDDLTDPALTAKMRALRDDAPVRLEHRFWGAQFLAMAFGHELGFAAAHPPALRAVFNLGVVAAENGLVPFQAMRSAHGQLARLGVLRCDRVDPGADGGDGWSLATPRAATPWELFASDRLRVAAREAAAGLVARGSAVVDGALGPRLAEAASAALTRHVASERHLFSAGQLDQTGRSDSSTRGDIISWISGDEGADEALRLGAGIWGGHVPGSSEGLLGRCPPAVVSPGAVAQMFRSCLSDHVISAMPAGVLMSSDNYVTNAMMSVYAPGAPGFVPHTDHCGGHDLRRVTAVYYPASNGDWDVDRDGGALVLRPGEDGAGGRRETIAPEGDRLVVFYSDEVEHEVVGVSEGASRERLALSFWYLKPPPGRFDPSLMSRS
;
A
#
# COMPACT_ATOMS: atom_id res chain seq x y z
N MET A 1 27.54 -20.85 15.97
CA MET A 1 26.43 -21.81 15.76
C MET A 1 25.42 -21.38 14.68
N ARG A 2 25.14 -20.08 14.48
CA ARG A 2 24.28 -19.59 13.36
C ARG A 2 24.87 -19.80 11.94
N HIS A 3 26.19 -19.89 11.81
CA HIS A 3 26.89 -20.18 10.53
C HIS A 3 26.71 -21.61 9.99
N ASN A 4 26.46 -22.61 10.83
CA ASN A 4 26.36 -24.01 10.37
C ASN A 4 24.98 -24.37 9.79
N ALA A 5 23.95 -23.59 10.12
CA ALA A 5 22.59 -23.80 9.60
C ALA A 5 22.44 -23.33 8.14
N ALA A 6 23.07 -22.20 7.77
CA ALA A 6 23.06 -21.69 6.40
C ALA A 6 23.83 -22.61 5.44
N HIS A 7 24.98 -23.16 5.88
CA HIS A 7 25.76 -24.12 5.10
C HIS A 7 25.04 -25.47 4.91
N ALA A 8 24.24 -25.90 5.89
CA ALA A 8 23.42 -27.10 5.77
C ALA A 8 22.24 -26.89 4.81
N LEU A 9 21.65 -25.68 4.80
CA LEU A 9 20.54 -25.30 3.92
C LEU A 9 20.95 -25.29 2.44
N ALA A 10 22.11 -24.72 2.11
CA ALA A 10 22.65 -24.70 0.75
C ALA A 10 22.90 -26.13 0.20
N ARG A 11 23.35 -27.06 1.06
CA ARG A 11 23.61 -28.45 0.67
C ARG A 11 22.34 -29.26 0.42
N VAL A 12 21.27 -29.01 1.17
CA VAL A 12 19.98 -29.71 0.98
C VAL A 12 19.35 -29.30 -0.36
N VAL A 13 19.41 -28.01 -0.71
CA VAL A 13 18.94 -27.51 -2.01
C VAL A 13 19.79 -28.07 -3.16
N GLN A 14 21.11 -28.13 -3.01
CA GLN A 14 22.03 -28.64 -4.03
C GLN A 14 21.87 -30.16 -4.27
N ALA A 15 21.63 -30.95 -3.21
CA ALA A 15 21.47 -32.40 -3.31
C ALA A 15 20.17 -32.84 -4.03
N SER A 16 19.11 -32.04 -3.94
CA SER A 16 17.86 -32.29 -4.67
C SER A 16 18.00 -32.02 -6.17
N VAL A 17 18.80 -31.02 -6.55
CA VAL A 17 19.03 -30.62 -7.95
C VAL A 17 19.93 -31.61 -8.71
N SER A 18 20.95 -32.18 -8.06
CA SER A 18 21.88 -33.10 -8.75
C SER A 18 21.25 -34.46 -9.15
N ARG A 19 20.08 -34.84 -8.60
CA ARG A 19 19.40 -36.09 -8.98
C ARG A 19 18.55 -35.97 -10.24
N GLU A 20 18.07 -34.78 -10.60
CA GLU A 20 17.21 -34.59 -11.79
C GLU A 20 18.00 -34.26 -13.06
N VAL A 21 19.16 -33.59 -12.93
CA VAL A 21 19.95 -33.12 -14.10
C VAL A 21 20.74 -34.25 -14.80
N ALA A 22 20.89 -35.42 -14.18
CA ALA A 22 21.69 -36.52 -14.73
C ALA A 22 21.04 -37.32 -15.88
N SER A 23 19.79 -37.02 -16.30
CA SER A 23 19.06 -37.89 -17.25
C SER A 23 18.83 -37.35 -18.68
N GLY A 24 19.33 -36.17 -19.07
CA GLY A 24 18.98 -35.58 -20.36
C GLY A 24 20.13 -34.90 -21.11
N THR A 25 20.95 -35.66 -21.85
CA THR A 25 21.88 -35.10 -22.85
C THR A 25 21.16 -34.77 -24.16
N LEU A 26 21.08 -33.49 -24.53
CA LEU A 26 20.76 -33.05 -25.89
C LEU A 26 21.68 -31.89 -26.31
N ARG A 27 22.54 -32.15 -27.31
CA ARG A 27 23.44 -31.18 -27.94
C ARG A 27 22.64 -30.33 -28.94
N ILE A 28 22.75 -29.00 -28.85
CA ILE A 28 22.15 -28.06 -29.82
C ILE A 28 23.27 -27.52 -30.73
N ALA A 29 23.05 -27.61 -32.05
CA ALA A 29 23.91 -27.03 -33.08
C ALA A 29 23.45 -25.60 -33.46
N PRO A 30 24.33 -24.71 -33.95
CA PRO A 30 23.98 -23.31 -34.21
C PRO A 30 23.38 -23.11 -35.60
N LEU A 31 22.24 -22.39 -35.68
CA LEU A 31 21.59 -21.99 -36.94
C LEU A 31 21.77 -20.48 -37.20
N ALA A 32 22.16 -20.16 -38.44
CA ALA A 32 22.45 -18.81 -38.94
C ALA A 32 21.18 -17.94 -39.13
N PRO A 33 21.29 -16.59 -39.17
CA PRO A 33 20.14 -15.71 -39.03
C PRO A 33 19.45 -15.44 -40.38
N ARG A 34 18.16 -15.78 -40.48
CA ARG A 34 17.27 -15.29 -41.54
C ARG A 34 16.40 -14.16 -40.98
N ARG A 35 16.55 -12.96 -41.56
CA ARG A 35 15.66 -11.81 -41.30
C ARG A 35 14.28 -12.07 -41.92
N LEU A 36 13.24 -12.07 -41.08
CA LEU A 36 11.85 -11.91 -41.49
C LEU A 36 11.20 -10.84 -40.62
N LYS A 37 10.65 -9.81 -41.27
CA LYS A 37 9.77 -8.81 -40.66
C LYS A 37 8.49 -9.53 -40.19
N ARG A 38 8.27 -9.64 -38.87
CA ARG A 38 6.99 -10.07 -38.29
C ARG A 38 6.32 -8.89 -37.59
N SER A 39 5.09 -8.61 -38.02
CA SER A 39 4.10 -7.82 -37.29
C SER A 39 3.69 -8.57 -36.02
N MET A 40 3.46 -7.81 -34.94
CA MET A 40 2.91 -8.15 -33.61
C MET A 40 2.86 -9.64 -33.23
N SER A 41 3.81 -10.07 -32.41
CA SER A 41 3.80 -11.40 -31.78
C SER A 41 3.28 -11.29 -30.35
N SER A 42 2.13 -11.89 -30.06
CA SER A 42 1.76 -12.21 -28.68
C SER A 42 2.87 -13.07 -28.04
N ILE A 43 3.12 -12.87 -26.74
CA ILE A 43 4.05 -13.70 -25.96
C ILE A 43 3.51 -15.13 -25.95
N THR A 44 4.32 -16.11 -26.39
CA THR A 44 3.91 -17.53 -26.45
C THR A 44 4.00 -18.20 -25.07
N GLU A 45 3.36 -19.36 -24.88
CA GLU A 45 3.50 -20.13 -23.63
C GLU A 45 4.96 -20.53 -23.36
N ASP A 46 5.69 -20.96 -24.40
CA ASP A 46 7.12 -21.25 -24.31
C ASP A 46 7.94 -20.03 -23.87
N ASP A 47 7.59 -18.84 -24.37
CA ASP A 47 8.22 -17.59 -23.93
C ASP A 47 7.91 -17.28 -22.46
N GLN A 48 6.67 -17.49 -22.01
CA GLN A 48 6.28 -17.32 -20.60
C GLN A 48 7.06 -18.27 -19.69
N GLN A 49 7.19 -19.54 -20.08
CA GLN A 49 7.97 -20.53 -19.34
C GLN A 49 9.44 -20.13 -19.24
N ARG A 50 10.07 -19.76 -20.36
CA ARG A 50 11.48 -19.31 -20.38
C ARG A 50 11.71 -18.07 -19.53
N LEU A 51 10.76 -17.13 -19.52
CA LEU A 51 10.80 -15.95 -18.66
C LEU A 51 10.70 -16.33 -17.18
N LEU A 52 9.76 -17.20 -16.82
CA LEU A 52 9.58 -17.65 -15.43
C LEU A 52 10.81 -18.40 -14.92
N GLU A 53 11.36 -19.34 -15.71
CA GLU A 53 12.57 -20.09 -15.37
C GLU A 53 13.78 -19.17 -15.19
N HIS A 54 13.99 -18.21 -16.12
CA HIS A 54 15.05 -17.22 -16.02
C HIS A 54 14.96 -16.41 -14.73
N TYR A 55 13.79 -15.87 -14.43
CA TYR A 55 13.60 -15.06 -13.22
C TYR A 55 13.73 -15.89 -11.95
N ALA A 56 13.12 -17.08 -11.88
CA ALA A 56 13.20 -17.94 -10.71
C ALA A 56 14.66 -18.38 -10.42
N LEU A 57 15.39 -18.82 -11.44
CA LEU A 57 16.80 -19.21 -11.30
C LEU A 57 17.68 -18.01 -10.92
N GLY A 58 17.44 -16.85 -11.54
CA GLY A 58 18.14 -15.62 -11.21
C GLY A 58 17.93 -15.16 -9.78
N LEU A 59 16.68 -15.19 -9.29
CA LEU A 59 16.35 -14.85 -7.90
C LEU A 59 17.05 -15.79 -6.91
N ARG A 60 17.07 -17.10 -7.20
CA ARG A 60 17.81 -18.08 -6.39
C ARG A 60 19.30 -17.80 -6.38
N GLY A 61 19.89 -17.46 -7.53
CA GLY A 61 21.30 -17.07 -7.64
C GLY A 61 21.62 -15.83 -6.80
N ILE A 62 20.77 -14.80 -6.88
CA ILE A 62 20.91 -13.57 -6.09
C ILE A 62 20.87 -13.89 -4.59
N LEU A 63 19.91 -14.70 -4.14
CA LEU A 63 19.78 -15.10 -2.73
C LEU A 63 20.92 -16.01 -2.25
N ALA A 64 21.54 -16.79 -3.15
CA ALA A 64 22.67 -17.66 -2.81
C ALA A 64 24.00 -16.89 -2.65
N GLU A 65 24.14 -15.76 -3.34
CA GLU A 65 25.36 -14.94 -3.34
C GLU A 65 25.34 -13.83 -2.28
N HIS A 66 24.19 -13.58 -1.65
CA HIS A 66 23.98 -12.41 -0.78
C HIS A 66 23.25 -12.76 0.51
N ASP A 67 23.97 -12.60 1.62
CA ASP A 67 23.41 -12.77 2.97
C ASP A 67 22.77 -11.47 3.51
N ASP A 68 23.15 -10.31 2.98
CA ASP A 68 22.67 -8.99 3.42
C ASP A 68 21.71 -8.37 2.39
N LEU A 69 20.42 -8.36 2.73
CA LEU A 69 19.36 -7.80 1.89
C LEU A 69 19.34 -6.26 1.85
N THR A 70 20.23 -5.60 2.58
CA THR A 70 20.41 -4.15 2.55
C THR A 70 21.49 -3.70 1.57
N ASP A 71 22.23 -4.63 0.95
CA ASP A 71 23.27 -4.32 -0.03
C ASP A 71 22.69 -3.59 -1.26
N PRO A 72 23.13 -2.35 -1.56
CA PRO A 72 22.71 -1.61 -2.75
C PRO A 72 22.98 -2.37 -4.07
N ALA A 73 23.94 -3.29 -4.10
CA ALA A 73 24.25 -4.11 -5.27
C ALA A 73 23.13 -5.09 -5.62
N LEU A 74 22.26 -5.46 -4.67
CA LEU A 74 21.12 -6.35 -4.92
C LEU A 74 20.15 -5.78 -5.94
N THR A 75 19.82 -4.50 -5.82
CA THR A 75 18.95 -3.81 -6.79
C THR A 75 19.57 -3.79 -8.17
N ALA A 76 20.89 -3.60 -8.27
CA ALA A 76 21.60 -3.65 -9.55
C ALA A 76 21.57 -5.05 -10.17
N LYS A 77 21.75 -6.11 -9.38
CA LYS A 77 21.64 -7.50 -9.84
C LYS A 77 20.22 -7.86 -10.30
N MET A 78 19.19 -7.48 -9.54
CA MET A 78 17.79 -7.71 -9.95
C MET A 78 17.42 -6.92 -11.22
N ARG A 79 18.00 -5.72 -11.40
CA ARG A 79 17.83 -4.94 -12.63
C ARG A 79 18.50 -5.62 -13.81
N ALA A 80 19.75 -6.07 -13.66
CA ALA A 80 20.45 -6.84 -14.69
C ALA A 80 19.66 -8.10 -15.06
N LEU A 81 19.13 -8.82 -14.06
CA LEU A 81 18.27 -9.99 -14.29
C LEU A 81 17.03 -9.64 -15.15
N ARG A 82 16.40 -8.49 -14.92
CA ARG A 82 15.26 -8.01 -15.73
C ARG A 82 15.67 -7.59 -17.14
N ASP A 83 16.82 -6.95 -17.28
CA ASP A 83 17.31 -6.44 -18.55
C ASP A 83 17.85 -7.58 -19.45
N ASP A 84 18.36 -8.66 -18.85
CA ASP A 84 18.88 -9.87 -19.50
C ASP A 84 17.79 -10.91 -19.83
N ALA A 85 16.51 -10.50 -19.87
CA ALA A 85 15.39 -11.40 -20.13
C ALA A 85 15.56 -12.16 -21.47
N PRO A 86 15.35 -13.49 -21.52
CA PRO A 86 15.60 -14.32 -22.70
C PRO A 86 14.58 -14.14 -23.83
N VAL A 87 13.55 -13.32 -23.58
CA VAL A 87 12.46 -12.99 -24.49
C VAL A 87 12.37 -11.47 -24.57
N ARG A 88 12.30 -10.92 -25.78
CA ARG A 88 12.14 -9.48 -25.98
C ARG A 88 10.73 -9.05 -25.62
N LEU A 89 10.60 -8.30 -24.53
CA LEU A 89 9.34 -7.71 -24.10
C LEU A 89 9.19 -6.30 -24.68
N GLU A 90 8.07 -6.03 -25.35
CA GLU A 90 7.80 -4.71 -25.94
C GLU A 90 7.58 -3.63 -24.87
N HIS A 91 7.02 -4.03 -23.72
CA HIS A 91 6.80 -3.15 -22.57
C HIS A 91 7.50 -3.67 -21.31
N ARG A 92 8.18 -2.76 -20.60
CA ARG A 92 8.81 -3.03 -19.30
C ARG A 92 7.80 -3.48 -18.22
N PHE A 93 6.53 -3.12 -18.37
CA PHE A 93 5.43 -3.61 -17.54
C PHE A 93 5.38 -5.14 -17.51
N TRP A 94 5.51 -5.79 -18.67
CA TRP A 94 5.51 -7.26 -18.74
C TRP A 94 6.69 -7.84 -17.97
N GLY A 95 7.88 -7.23 -18.06
CA GLY A 95 9.05 -7.67 -17.31
C GLY A 95 8.81 -7.62 -15.79
N ALA A 96 8.18 -6.54 -15.31
CA ALA A 96 7.81 -6.40 -13.90
C ALA A 96 6.75 -7.43 -13.47
N GLN A 97 5.77 -7.73 -14.32
CA GLN A 97 4.75 -8.76 -14.05
C GLN A 97 5.35 -10.17 -14.00
N PHE A 98 6.18 -10.56 -14.97
CA PHE A 98 6.85 -11.87 -14.96
C PHE A 98 7.81 -12.04 -13.79
N LEU A 99 8.55 -10.98 -13.43
CA LEU A 99 9.41 -11.01 -12.23
C LEU A 99 8.57 -11.14 -10.95
N ALA A 100 7.42 -10.46 -10.86
CA ALA A 100 6.50 -10.61 -9.74
C ALA A 100 5.91 -12.03 -9.64
N MET A 101 5.59 -12.66 -10.77
CA MET A 101 5.16 -14.06 -10.82
C MET A 101 6.26 -15.01 -10.33
N ALA A 102 7.52 -14.75 -10.69
CA ALA A 102 8.65 -15.52 -10.18
C ALA A 102 8.80 -15.39 -8.66
N PHE A 103 8.63 -14.19 -8.08
CA PHE A 103 8.57 -14.04 -6.63
C PHE A 103 7.42 -14.86 -6.01
N GLY A 104 6.22 -14.81 -6.59
CA GLY A 104 5.08 -15.61 -6.13
C GLY A 104 5.37 -17.12 -6.16
N HIS A 105 5.99 -17.59 -7.23
CA HIS A 105 6.45 -18.97 -7.38
C HIS A 105 7.46 -19.36 -6.28
N GLU A 106 8.51 -18.57 -6.09
CA GLU A 106 9.54 -18.83 -5.08
C GLU A 106 9.00 -18.77 -3.65
N LEU A 107 8.05 -17.89 -3.36
CA LEU A 107 7.34 -17.86 -2.07
C LEU A 107 6.54 -19.14 -1.83
N GLY A 108 5.88 -19.66 -2.87
CA GLY A 108 5.18 -20.95 -2.81
C GLY A 108 6.12 -22.10 -2.47
N PHE A 109 7.27 -22.18 -3.13
CA PHE A 109 8.30 -23.19 -2.82
C PHE A 109 8.88 -23.04 -1.42
N ALA A 110 9.07 -21.80 -0.96
CA ALA A 110 9.66 -21.50 0.34
C ALA A 110 8.66 -21.60 1.50
N ALA A 111 7.37 -21.81 1.26
CA ALA A 111 6.32 -21.80 2.29
C ALA A 111 6.55 -22.79 3.45
N ALA A 112 7.23 -23.93 3.19
CA ALA A 112 7.59 -24.90 4.22
C ALA A 112 8.88 -24.56 4.99
N HIS A 113 9.58 -23.49 4.61
CA HIS A 113 10.89 -23.10 5.12
C HIS A 113 10.91 -21.61 5.53
N PRO A 114 10.50 -21.26 6.76
CA PRO A 114 10.30 -19.88 7.18
C PRO A 114 11.49 -18.93 6.93
N PRO A 115 12.77 -19.32 7.13
CA PRO A 115 13.90 -18.46 6.82
C PRO A 115 14.01 -18.13 5.32
N ALA A 116 13.80 -19.13 4.45
CA ALA A 116 13.84 -18.95 3.00
C ALA A 116 12.65 -18.10 2.53
N LEU A 117 11.45 -18.36 3.09
CA LEU A 117 10.26 -17.56 2.80
C LEU A 117 10.49 -16.09 3.12
N ARG A 118 11.05 -15.80 4.30
CA ARG A 118 11.37 -14.43 4.72
C ARG A 118 12.41 -13.79 3.80
N ALA A 119 13.44 -14.52 3.39
CA ALA A 119 14.47 -13.98 2.49
C ALA A 119 13.90 -13.62 1.10
N VAL A 120 13.14 -14.54 0.49
CA VAL A 120 12.45 -14.30 -0.80
C VAL A 120 11.49 -13.13 -0.69
N PHE A 121 10.69 -13.09 0.39
CA PHE A 121 9.72 -12.03 0.63
C PHE A 121 10.40 -10.66 0.75
N ASN A 122 11.45 -10.58 1.58
CA ASN A 122 12.20 -9.34 1.78
C ASN A 122 12.88 -8.87 0.49
N LEU A 123 13.47 -9.79 -0.29
CA LEU A 123 14.04 -9.44 -1.60
C LEU A 123 12.96 -8.89 -2.55
N GLY A 124 11.76 -9.46 -2.52
CA GLY A 124 10.61 -8.97 -3.29
C GLY A 124 10.17 -7.58 -2.84
N VAL A 125 10.18 -7.29 -1.54
CA VAL A 125 9.92 -5.94 -1.01
C VAL A 125 10.97 -4.96 -1.52
N VAL A 126 12.26 -5.29 -1.46
CA VAL A 126 13.34 -4.45 -2.01
C VAL A 126 13.12 -4.23 -3.51
N ALA A 127 12.73 -5.25 -4.27
CA ALA A 127 12.40 -5.13 -5.68
C ALA A 127 11.20 -4.17 -5.91
N ALA A 128 10.17 -4.25 -5.08
CA ALA A 128 8.99 -3.37 -5.17
C ALA A 128 9.33 -1.92 -4.84
N GLU A 129 10.12 -1.68 -3.79
CA GLU A 129 10.60 -0.34 -3.40
C GLU A 129 11.49 0.33 -4.46
N ASN A 130 12.07 -0.46 -5.36
CA ASN A 130 12.90 0.03 -6.46
C ASN A 130 12.19 -0.01 -7.83
N GLY A 131 10.87 -0.23 -7.85
CA GLY A 131 10.08 -0.25 -9.08
C GLY A 131 10.45 -1.40 -10.03
N LEU A 132 11.01 -2.49 -9.51
CA LEU A 132 11.33 -3.68 -10.30
C LEU A 132 10.12 -4.61 -10.44
N VAL A 133 9.25 -4.64 -9.43
CA VAL A 133 7.97 -5.35 -9.43
C VAL A 133 6.85 -4.44 -8.93
N PRO A 134 5.58 -4.71 -9.30
CA PRO A 134 4.44 -3.97 -8.78
C PRO A 134 4.31 -4.14 -7.26
N PHE A 135 4.20 -3.03 -6.52
CA PHE A 135 4.01 -3.06 -5.06
C PHE A 135 2.79 -3.90 -4.63
N GLN A 136 1.70 -3.84 -5.42
CA GLN A 136 0.50 -4.63 -5.19
C GLN A 136 0.76 -6.14 -5.14
N ALA A 137 1.71 -6.65 -5.93
CA ALA A 137 2.02 -8.08 -5.97
C ALA A 137 2.64 -8.54 -4.64
N MET A 138 3.63 -7.81 -4.12
CA MET A 138 4.27 -8.13 -2.85
C MET A 138 3.32 -7.98 -1.67
N ARG A 139 2.44 -6.98 -1.69
CA ARG A 139 1.37 -6.85 -0.69
C ARG A 139 0.38 -8.02 -0.72
N SER A 140 -0.03 -8.45 -1.91
CA SER A 140 -0.96 -9.58 -2.05
C SER A 140 -0.34 -10.87 -1.50
N ALA A 141 0.95 -11.10 -1.80
CA ALA A 141 1.71 -12.19 -1.23
C ALA A 141 1.81 -12.10 0.30
N HIS A 142 2.07 -10.90 0.85
CA HIS A 142 2.06 -10.68 2.30
C HIS A 142 0.73 -11.10 2.94
N GLY A 143 -0.40 -10.61 2.41
CA GLY A 143 -1.72 -10.91 2.95
C GLY A 143 -2.03 -12.41 2.97
N GLN A 144 -1.68 -13.13 1.90
CA GLN A 144 -1.82 -14.59 1.82
C GLN A 144 -0.95 -15.32 2.85
N LEU A 145 0.32 -14.95 2.96
CA LEU A 145 1.26 -15.58 3.90
C LEU A 145 0.92 -15.28 5.37
N ALA A 146 0.40 -14.08 5.64
CA ALA A 146 -0.08 -13.69 6.96
C ALA A 146 -1.30 -14.51 7.40
N ARG A 147 -2.27 -14.73 6.50
CA ARG A 147 -3.44 -15.60 6.76
C ARG A 147 -3.04 -17.05 7.04
N LEU A 148 -2.00 -17.54 6.36
CA LEU A 148 -1.46 -18.88 6.60
C LEU A 148 -0.59 -18.96 7.87
N GLY A 149 -0.37 -17.84 8.56
CA GLY A 149 0.45 -17.79 9.77
C GLY A 149 1.95 -17.99 9.52
N VAL A 150 2.39 -17.95 8.26
CA VAL A 150 3.78 -18.27 7.86
C VAL A 150 4.66 -17.02 7.80
N LEU A 151 4.05 -15.84 7.68
CA LEU A 151 4.74 -14.56 7.69
C LEU A 151 4.00 -13.57 8.61
N ARG A 152 4.65 -13.11 9.68
CA ARG A 152 4.20 -11.93 10.41
C ARG A 152 4.97 -10.74 9.85
N CYS A 153 4.29 -9.61 9.64
CA CYS A 153 4.91 -8.34 9.26
C CYS A 153 5.73 -7.74 10.43
N ASP A 154 6.54 -8.57 11.08
CA ASP A 154 7.41 -8.18 12.18
C ASP A 154 8.76 -7.81 11.54
N ARG A 155 8.82 -6.54 11.08
CA ARG A 155 10.00 -5.81 10.60
C ARG A 155 10.70 -6.34 9.34
N VAL A 156 10.60 -5.54 8.28
CA VAL A 156 11.78 -5.01 7.61
C VAL A 156 11.94 -3.59 8.13
N ASP A 157 12.76 -3.43 9.16
CA ASP A 157 13.30 -2.13 9.53
C ASP A 157 14.38 -1.84 8.48
N PRO A 158 14.26 -0.83 7.61
CA PRO A 158 15.38 -0.39 6.82
C PRO A 158 16.37 0.33 7.74
N GLY A 159 17.14 -0.45 8.50
CA GLY A 159 18.23 0.02 9.34
C GLY A 159 17.80 1.04 10.40
N ALA A 160 17.17 0.59 11.48
CA ALA A 160 17.23 1.29 12.75
C ALA A 160 18.59 1.03 13.43
N ASP A 161 19.69 1.38 12.77
CA ASP A 161 20.97 1.52 13.45
C ASP A 161 21.26 3.01 13.59
N GLY A 162 20.97 3.52 14.78
CA GLY A 162 21.69 4.66 15.36
C GLY A 162 23.14 4.27 15.62
N GLY A 163 23.86 3.94 14.55
CA GLY A 163 25.30 3.73 14.54
C GLY A 163 25.96 5.04 14.14
N ASP A 164 26.66 5.63 15.10
CA ASP A 164 27.42 6.86 15.00
C ASP A 164 28.46 6.77 13.87
N GLY A 165 28.08 7.11 12.64
CA GLY A 165 28.99 6.93 11.50
C GLY A 165 28.53 7.42 10.13
N TRP A 166 27.24 7.79 9.93
CA TRP A 166 26.81 8.42 8.69
C TRP A 166 26.43 9.89 8.91
N SER A 167 27.33 10.77 8.45
CA SER A 167 27.20 12.23 8.53
C SER A 167 25.89 12.73 7.90
N LEU A 168 25.22 13.64 8.61
CA LEU A 168 24.10 14.48 8.18
C LEU A 168 24.23 14.97 6.72
N ALA A 169 23.45 14.39 5.82
CA ALA A 169 23.01 15.02 4.57
C ALA A 169 21.82 14.23 4.00
N THR A 170 20.62 14.80 4.08
CA THR A 170 19.29 14.31 3.60
C THR A 170 18.63 13.14 4.36
N PRO A 171 17.42 13.35 4.93
CA PRO A 171 16.58 12.25 5.42
C PRO A 171 16.27 11.27 4.27
N ARG A 172 16.41 9.96 4.50
CA ARG A 172 15.93 8.94 3.56
C ARG A 172 14.43 9.13 3.34
N ALA A 173 14.00 9.27 2.09
CA ALA A 173 12.58 9.40 1.74
C ALA A 173 11.81 8.15 2.19
N ALA A 174 10.61 8.34 2.74
CA ALA A 174 9.78 7.24 3.18
C ALA A 174 9.27 6.41 2.00
N THR A 175 9.20 5.09 2.18
CA THR A 175 8.75 4.17 1.13
C THR A 175 7.30 3.72 1.33
N PRO A 176 6.60 3.28 0.26
CA PRO A 176 5.31 2.61 0.39
C PRO A 176 5.30 1.41 1.34
N TRP A 177 6.41 0.68 1.43
CA TRP A 177 6.53 -0.47 2.33
C TRP A 177 6.61 -0.04 3.79
N GLU A 178 7.39 0.98 4.11
CA GLU A 178 7.44 1.53 5.47
C GLU A 178 6.07 2.07 5.92
N LEU A 179 5.30 2.64 5.00
CA LEU A 179 3.91 3.04 5.26
C LEU A 179 3.03 1.81 5.56
N PHE A 180 3.15 0.75 4.76
CA PHE A 180 2.39 -0.49 4.94
C PHE A 180 2.79 -1.26 6.21
N ALA A 181 4.08 -1.31 6.54
CA ALA A 181 4.64 -2.04 7.67
C ALA A 181 4.74 -1.19 8.95
N SER A 182 4.10 -0.02 8.98
CA SER A 182 4.18 0.92 10.10
C SER A 182 3.68 0.32 11.41
N ASP A 183 4.59 0.16 12.38
CA ASP A 183 4.24 -0.25 13.74
C ASP A 183 3.34 0.79 14.43
N ARG A 184 3.55 2.09 14.16
CA ARG A 184 2.71 3.15 14.74
C ARG A 184 1.28 3.05 14.24
N LEU A 185 1.08 2.82 12.94
CA LEU A 185 -0.25 2.61 12.37
C LEU A 185 -0.92 1.37 12.96
N ARG A 186 -0.18 0.29 13.19
CA ARG A 186 -0.70 -0.91 13.87
C ARG A 186 -1.20 -0.60 15.28
N VAL A 187 -0.44 0.18 16.05
CA VAL A 187 -0.86 0.61 17.39
C VAL A 187 -2.10 1.50 17.27
N ALA A 188 -2.09 2.48 16.38
CA ALA A 188 -3.21 3.39 16.16
C ALA A 188 -4.50 2.67 15.74
N ALA A 189 -4.39 1.66 14.87
CA ALA A 189 -5.51 0.83 14.46
C ALA A 189 -6.14 0.04 15.62
N ARG A 190 -5.32 -0.47 16.56
CA ARG A 190 -5.80 -1.16 17.76
C ARG A 190 -6.47 -0.19 18.74
N GLU A 191 -5.89 0.99 18.93
CA GLU A 191 -6.48 2.08 19.74
C GLU A 191 -7.84 2.51 19.16
N ALA A 192 -7.90 2.69 17.84
CA ALA A 192 -9.09 3.03 17.11
C ALA A 192 -10.18 1.95 17.26
N ALA A 193 -9.84 0.68 17.05
CA ALA A 193 -10.78 -0.43 17.21
C ALA A 193 -11.30 -0.57 18.66
N ALA A 194 -10.41 -0.44 19.64
CA ALA A 194 -10.81 -0.50 21.05
C ALA A 194 -11.75 0.65 21.43
N GLY A 195 -11.46 1.88 20.97
CA GLY A 195 -12.33 3.03 21.19
C GLY A 195 -13.68 2.90 20.50
N LEU A 196 -13.68 2.41 19.25
CA LEU A 196 -14.89 2.13 18.48
C LEU A 196 -15.82 1.14 19.19
N VAL A 197 -15.27 0.00 19.67
CA VAL A 197 -16.05 -0.99 20.42
C VAL A 197 -16.57 -0.44 21.74
N ALA A 198 -15.80 0.41 22.41
CA ALA A 198 -16.17 0.95 23.73
C ALA A 198 -17.17 2.11 23.67
N ARG A 199 -17.14 2.94 22.62
CA ARG A 199 -17.85 4.23 22.58
C ARG A 199 -18.60 4.53 21.27
N GLY A 200 -18.48 3.68 20.26
CA GLY A 200 -19.01 3.94 18.91
C GLY A 200 -18.17 4.90 18.06
N SER A 201 -17.16 5.56 18.65
CA SER A 201 -16.18 6.41 17.97
C SER A 201 -14.79 6.35 18.64
N ALA A 202 -13.76 6.65 17.85
CA ALA A 202 -12.40 6.87 18.37
C ALA A 202 -11.64 7.90 17.53
N VAL A 203 -10.79 8.65 18.22
CA VAL A 203 -9.83 9.60 17.64
C VAL A 203 -8.44 9.17 18.08
N VAL A 204 -7.50 9.09 17.13
CA VAL A 204 -6.12 8.71 17.37
C VAL A 204 -5.19 9.69 16.68
N ASP A 205 -4.40 10.40 17.48
CA ASP A 205 -3.40 11.36 16.99
C ASP A 205 -2.05 10.71 16.71
N GLY A 206 -1.31 11.27 15.77
CA GLY A 206 0.00 10.75 15.39
C GLY A 206 -0.11 9.36 14.77
N ALA A 207 -1.15 9.10 13.98
CA ALA A 207 -1.52 7.76 13.52
C ALA A 207 -0.43 7.08 12.67
N LEU A 208 0.32 7.85 11.89
CA LEU A 208 1.47 7.38 11.11
C LEU A 208 2.80 7.78 11.74
N GLY A 209 2.80 8.85 12.54
CA GLY A 209 4.01 9.50 13.07
C GLY A 209 4.64 10.45 12.06
N PRO A 210 5.45 11.43 12.51
CA PRO A 210 5.79 12.61 11.70
C PRO A 210 6.35 12.31 10.31
N ARG A 211 7.27 11.33 10.20
CA ARG A 211 7.95 11.02 8.93
C ARG A 211 6.99 10.42 7.89
N LEU A 212 6.18 9.45 8.28
CA LEU A 212 5.24 8.78 7.38
C LEU A 212 4.01 9.66 7.11
N ALA A 213 3.59 10.43 8.11
CA ALA A 213 2.51 11.40 7.97
C ALA A 213 2.86 12.49 6.94
N GLU A 214 4.08 13.04 7.00
CA GLU A 214 4.58 14.01 6.03
C GLU A 214 4.66 13.41 4.62
N ALA A 215 5.16 12.18 4.49
CA ALA A 215 5.26 11.52 3.19
C ALA A 215 3.87 11.22 2.57
N ALA A 216 2.93 10.71 3.37
CA ALA A 216 1.55 10.50 2.96
C ALA A 216 0.87 11.82 2.60
N SER A 217 1.07 12.85 3.41
CA SER A 217 0.54 14.19 3.17
C SER A 217 1.07 14.78 1.87
N ALA A 218 2.38 14.76 1.65
CA ALA A 218 2.99 15.26 0.44
C ALA A 218 2.46 14.54 -0.80
N ALA A 219 2.22 13.23 -0.73
CA ALA A 219 1.61 12.46 -1.80
C ALA A 219 0.18 12.93 -2.12
N LEU A 220 -0.66 13.08 -1.08
CA LEU A 220 -2.05 13.52 -1.23
C LEU A 220 -2.15 14.97 -1.72
N THR A 221 -1.35 15.89 -1.16
CA THR A 221 -1.33 17.30 -1.61
C THR A 221 -0.86 17.43 -3.06
N ARG A 222 0.16 16.66 -3.48
CA ARG A 222 0.57 16.62 -4.90
C ARG A 222 -0.56 16.14 -5.79
N HIS A 223 -1.28 15.09 -5.40
CA HIS A 223 -2.43 14.59 -6.16
C HIS A 223 -3.55 15.63 -6.28
N VAL A 224 -3.88 16.34 -5.18
CA VAL A 224 -4.86 17.43 -5.22
C VAL A 224 -4.41 18.54 -6.17
N ALA A 225 -3.12 18.88 -6.19
CA ALA A 225 -2.57 19.94 -7.03
C ALA A 225 -2.48 19.54 -8.52
N SER A 226 -2.02 18.33 -8.85
CA SER A 226 -1.81 17.90 -10.23
C SER A 226 -3.07 17.33 -10.87
N GLU A 227 -3.87 16.59 -10.10
CA GLU A 227 -5.05 15.87 -10.57
C GLU A 227 -6.35 16.57 -10.18
N ARG A 228 -6.32 17.90 -9.93
CA ARG A 228 -7.52 18.68 -9.54
C ARG A 228 -8.70 18.47 -10.49
N HIS A 229 -8.43 18.20 -11.76
CA HIS A 229 -9.43 17.92 -12.81
C HIS A 229 -10.19 16.60 -12.61
N LEU A 230 -9.68 15.67 -11.81
CA LEU A 230 -10.37 14.44 -11.41
C LEU A 230 -11.36 14.66 -10.27
N PHE A 231 -11.31 15.82 -9.60
CA PHE A 231 -12.20 16.13 -8.50
C PHE A 231 -13.55 16.64 -9.02
N SER A 232 -14.62 16.15 -8.41
CA SER A 232 -16.00 16.54 -8.72
C SER A 232 -16.75 16.94 -7.44
N ALA A 233 -17.85 17.67 -7.56
CA ALA A 233 -18.66 18.03 -6.40
C ALA A 233 -19.12 16.79 -5.62
N GLY A 234 -19.03 16.85 -4.29
CA GLY A 234 -19.44 15.78 -3.40
C GLY A 234 -20.87 15.33 -3.68
N GLN A 235 -21.05 14.02 -3.89
CA GLN A 235 -22.36 13.42 -4.13
C GLN A 235 -23.04 13.07 -2.79
N LEU A 236 -24.36 13.23 -2.73
CA LEU A 236 -25.18 12.97 -1.54
C LEU A 236 -25.50 11.49 -1.37
N ASP A 237 -25.64 10.76 -2.46
CA ASP A 237 -25.99 9.35 -2.49
C ASP A 237 -25.50 8.68 -3.78
N GLN A 238 -25.80 7.39 -3.93
CA GLN A 238 -25.44 6.58 -5.10
C GLN A 238 -26.16 7.02 -6.39
N THR A 239 -27.14 7.93 -6.33
CA THR A 239 -27.82 8.45 -7.52
C THR A 239 -26.98 9.54 -8.22
N GLY A 240 -25.90 9.99 -7.58
CA GLY A 240 -24.98 10.98 -8.12
C GLY A 240 -25.46 12.42 -7.98
N ARG A 241 -26.55 12.66 -7.24
CA ARG A 241 -27.03 14.01 -6.92
C ARG A 241 -26.00 14.74 -6.08
N SER A 242 -25.75 16.00 -6.42
CA SER A 242 -24.90 16.91 -5.65
C SER A 242 -25.66 18.20 -5.36
N ASP A 243 -25.41 18.78 -4.19
CA ASP A 243 -25.95 20.05 -3.76
C ASP A 243 -24.93 20.71 -2.85
N SER A 244 -24.34 21.81 -3.31
CA SER A 244 -23.29 22.53 -2.58
C SER A 244 -23.78 23.14 -1.28
N SER A 245 -25.08 23.41 -1.13
CA SER A 245 -25.64 23.91 0.13
C SER A 245 -25.74 22.82 1.20
N THR A 246 -25.80 21.56 0.76
CA THR A 246 -25.87 20.38 1.62
C THR A 246 -24.48 19.77 1.87
N ARG A 247 -23.62 19.75 0.85
CA ARG A 247 -22.28 19.15 0.86
C ARG A 247 -21.32 19.97 -0.02
N GLY A 248 -20.36 20.65 0.61
CA GLY A 248 -19.51 21.66 -0.01
C GLY A 248 -18.10 21.22 -0.42
N ASP A 249 -17.75 19.94 -0.31
CA ASP A 249 -16.45 19.43 -0.79
C ASP A 249 -16.44 19.10 -2.28
N ILE A 250 -15.22 19.06 -2.80
CA ILE A 250 -14.92 18.29 -4.00
C ILE A 250 -14.24 16.97 -3.60
N ILE A 251 -14.52 15.92 -4.35
CA ILE A 251 -14.01 14.58 -4.09
C ILE A 251 -13.34 13.94 -5.30
N SER A 252 -12.35 13.09 -5.03
CA SER A 252 -11.75 12.16 -5.99
C SER A 252 -11.66 10.78 -5.36
N TRP A 253 -11.91 9.73 -6.15
CA TRP A 253 -11.80 8.34 -5.71
C TRP A 253 -10.44 7.77 -6.08
N ILE A 254 -9.65 7.40 -5.07
CA ILE A 254 -8.31 6.84 -5.22
C ILE A 254 -8.40 5.31 -5.13
N SER A 255 -8.13 4.64 -6.25
CA SER A 255 -8.27 3.19 -6.43
C SER A 255 -7.13 2.38 -5.84
N GLY A 256 -5.99 3.04 -5.61
CA GLY A 256 -4.79 2.45 -5.03
C GLY A 256 -3.65 2.18 -6.02
N ASP A 257 -3.84 2.50 -7.29
CA ASP A 257 -2.85 2.35 -8.37
C ASP A 257 -2.27 3.71 -8.81
N GLU A 258 -2.79 4.80 -8.25
CA GLU A 258 -2.37 6.16 -8.54
C GLU A 258 -0.89 6.37 -8.19
N GLY A 259 -0.15 6.92 -9.15
CA GLY A 259 1.28 7.14 -9.03
C GLY A 259 2.13 5.86 -9.06
N ALA A 260 1.56 4.68 -9.34
CA ALA A 260 2.35 3.45 -9.53
C ALA A 260 3.28 3.58 -10.75
N ASP A 261 2.78 4.14 -11.86
CA ASP A 261 3.57 4.45 -13.05
C ASP A 261 4.57 5.58 -12.80
N GLU A 262 4.23 6.55 -11.95
CA GLU A 262 5.14 7.64 -11.58
C GLU A 262 6.27 7.14 -10.68
N ALA A 263 6.00 6.24 -9.73
CA ALA A 263 7.02 5.56 -8.94
C ALA A 263 7.94 4.70 -9.84
N LEU A 264 7.38 4.01 -10.85
CA LEU A 264 8.13 3.29 -11.87
C LEU A 264 8.93 4.24 -12.78
N ARG A 265 8.39 5.42 -13.15
CA ARG A 265 9.04 6.43 -14.00
C ARG A 265 10.10 7.24 -13.27
N LEU A 266 9.88 7.67 -12.03
CA LEU A 266 10.87 8.32 -11.17
C LEU A 266 11.99 7.32 -10.83
N GLY A 267 11.66 6.04 -10.61
CA GLY A 267 12.65 4.97 -10.53
C GLY A 267 13.35 4.65 -11.87
N ALA A 268 12.85 5.14 -13.01
CA ALA A 268 13.40 4.88 -14.33
C ALA A 268 13.85 6.12 -15.12
N GLY A 269 13.75 7.36 -14.61
CA GLY A 269 13.58 8.50 -15.52
C GLY A 269 13.75 9.93 -15.00
N ILE A 270 14.81 10.23 -14.24
CA ILE A 270 15.50 11.52 -14.40
C ILE A 270 16.91 11.28 -14.92
N TRP A 271 17.07 10.62 -16.08
CA TRP A 271 18.30 10.72 -16.88
C TRP A 271 17.92 10.53 -18.35
N GLY A 272 17.59 11.66 -18.96
CA GLY A 272 17.27 11.83 -20.37
C GLY A 272 17.17 13.32 -20.75
N GLY A 273 16.92 14.20 -19.78
CA GLY A 273 17.14 15.64 -19.88
C GLY A 273 18.38 16.05 -19.09
N HIS A 274 19.32 16.71 -19.76
CA HIS A 274 20.45 17.41 -19.16
C HIS A 274 19.93 18.42 -18.13
N VAL A 275 20.33 18.30 -16.86
CA VAL A 275 20.18 19.39 -15.88
C VAL A 275 21.39 20.30 -16.06
N PRO A 276 21.23 21.55 -16.55
CA PRO A 276 22.36 22.44 -16.73
C PRO A 276 23.01 22.71 -15.36
N GLY A 277 24.29 22.32 -15.21
CA GLY A 277 25.08 22.60 -14.02
C GLY A 277 25.33 21.43 -13.06
N SER A 278 24.80 20.23 -13.29
CA SER A 278 25.23 19.04 -12.52
C SER A 278 26.52 18.49 -13.13
N SER A 279 27.65 18.66 -12.45
CA SER A 279 28.91 18.03 -12.80
C SER A 279 28.75 16.51 -12.88
N GLU A 280 29.27 15.93 -13.97
CA GLU A 280 29.32 14.50 -14.23
C GLU A 280 29.94 13.76 -13.03
N GLY A 281 29.17 12.86 -12.41
CA GLY A 281 29.66 12.10 -11.25
C GLY A 281 28.65 11.26 -10.46
N LEU A 282 27.37 11.17 -10.86
CA LEU A 282 26.35 10.40 -10.12
C LEU A 282 25.53 9.45 -11.03
N LEU A 283 26.21 8.70 -11.89
CA LEU A 283 25.62 7.52 -12.51
C LEU A 283 25.39 6.45 -11.42
N GLY A 284 24.12 6.19 -11.06
CA GLY A 284 23.78 4.93 -10.35
C GLY A 284 22.76 4.95 -9.22
N ARG A 285 22.06 6.04 -8.91
CA ARG A 285 20.99 6.00 -7.88
C ARG A 285 19.60 6.18 -8.50
N CYS A 286 18.86 5.09 -8.55
CA CYS A 286 17.41 5.10 -8.68
C CYS A 286 16.85 5.75 -7.40
N PRO A 287 16.04 6.83 -7.46
CA PRO A 287 15.44 7.36 -6.24
C PRO A 287 14.52 6.28 -5.64
N PRO A 288 14.50 6.11 -4.30
CA PRO A 288 13.61 5.14 -3.66
C PRO A 288 12.15 5.42 -4.05
N ALA A 289 11.31 4.38 -4.13
CA ALA A 289 9.88 4.56 -4.34
C ALA A 289 9.34 5.54 -3.30
N VAL A 290 8.85 6.68 -3.77
CA VAL A 290 8.20 7.68 -2.92
C VAL A 290 6.79 7.21 -2.66
N VAL A 291 6.28 7.45 -1.45
CA VAL A 291 4.86 7.24 -1.13
C VAL A 291 3.99 7.91 -2.19
N SER A 292 3.16 7.12 -2.87
CA SER A 292 2.18 7.60 -3.86
C SER A 292 0.80 7.73 -3.24
N PRO A 293 -0.13 8.48 -3.85
CA PRO A 293 -1.53 8.54 -3.39
C PRO A 293 -2.16 7.15 -3.34
N GLY A 294 -1.85 6.31 -4.34
CA GLY A 294 -2.28 4.92 -4.38
C GLY A 294 -1.76 4.11 -3.20
N ALA A 295 -0.49 4.29 -2.82
CA ALA A 295 0.07 3.63 -1.63
C ALA A 295 -0.66 4.03 -0.34
N VAL A 296 -1.05 5.30 -0.18
CA VAL A 296 -1.83 5.77 0.97
C VAL A 296 -3.24 5.15 0.98
N ALA A 297 -3.91 5.09 -0.16
CA ALA A 297 -5.21 4.42 -0.28
C ALA A 297 -5.13 2.91 0.02
N GLN A 298 -4.07 2.24 -0.43
CA GLN A 298 -3.86 0.82 -0.14
C GLN A 298 -3.47 0.56 1.33
N MET A 299 -2.81 1.51 2.00
CA MET A 299 -2.57 1.45 3.45
C MET A 299 -3.90 1.36 4.22
N PHE A 300 -4.89 2.18 3.84
CA PHE A 300 -6.25 2.11 4.38
C PHE A 300 -6.94 0.78 4.11
N ARG A 301 -6.91 0.35 2.84
CA ARG A 301 -7.63 -0.83 2.37
C ARG A 301 -7.10 -2.12 2.99
N SER A 302 -5.78 -2.24 3.18
CA SER A 302 -5.18 -3.49 3.67
C SER A 302 -4.66 -3.38 5.08
N CYS A 303 -3.71 -2.47 5.35
CA CYS A 303 -3.02 -2.45 6.64
C CYS A 303 -3.96 -2.03 7.77
N LEU A 304 -4.65 -0.90 7.62
CA LEU A 304 -5.62 -0.45 8.62
C LEU A 304 -6.76 -1.47 8.76
N SER A 305 -7.26 -2.01 7.64
CA SER A 305 -8.33 -3.01 7.66
C SER A 305 -7.95 -4.27 8.45
N ASP A 306 -6.77 -4.86 8.21
CA ASP A 306 -6.35 -6.11 8.82
C ASP A 306 -6.21 -5.93 10.34
N HIS A 307 -5.69 -4.77 10.76
CA HIS A 307 -5.51 -4.45 12.17
C HIS A 307 -6.83 -4.12 12.88
N VAL A 308 -7.74 -3.37 12.24
CA VAL A 308 -9.07 -3.08 12.79
C VAL A 308 -9.91 -4.35 12.87
N ILE A 309 -9.99 -5.15 11.79
CA ILE A 309 -10.72 -6.41 11.75
C ILE A 309 -10.22 -7.37 12.83
N SER A 310 -8.90 -7.50 12.98
CA SER A 310 -8.30 -8.40 13.98
C SER A 310 -8.55 -7.95 15.43
N ALA A 311 -8.81 -6.66 15.65
CA ALA A 311 -9.04 -6.08 16.96
C ALA A 311 -10.54 -5.97 17.33
N MET A 312 -11.44 -6.19 16.37
CA MET A 312 -12.89 -6.15 16.57
C MET A 312 -13.47 -7.57 16.79
N PRO A 313 -14.67 -7.69 17.38
CA PRO A 313 -15.36 -8.97 17.47
C PRO A 313 -15.56 -9.62 16.09
N ALA A 314 -15.44 -10.94 16.03
CA ALA A 314 -15.61 -11.70 14.80
C ALA A 314 -16.99 -11.47 14.18
N GLY A 315 -17.05 -11.34 12.86
CA GLY A 315 -18.31 -11.16 12.11
C GLY A 315 -18.84 -9.72 12.06
N VAL A 316 -18.19 -8.74 12.72
CA VAL A 316 -18.61 -7.32 12.62
C VAL A 316 -18.24 -6.72 11.26
N LEU A 317 -17.08 -7.10 10.73
CA LEU A 317 -16.55 -6.59 9.46
C LEU A 317 -16.28 -7.73 8.48
N MET A 318 -16.41 -7.44 7.20
CA MET A 318 -15.94 -8.31 6.13
C MET A 318 -14.41 -8.41 6.14
N SER A 319 -13.89 -9.54 5.66
CA SER A 319 -12.46 -9.72 5.42
C SER A 319 -11.93 -8.68 4.43
N SER A 320 -10.67 -8.28 4.61
CA SER A 320 -9.97 -7.28 3.80
C SER A 320 -9.96 -7.58 2.30
N ASP A 321 -10.03 -8.85 1.91
CA ASP A 321 -10.11 -9.29 0.51
C ASP A 321 -11.43 -8.88 -0.18
N ASN A 322 -12.47 -8.52 0.57
CA ASN A 322 -13.76 -8.12 0.00
C ASN A 322 -13.84 -6.62 -0.32
N TYR A 323 -12.84 -5.83 0.08
CA TYR A 323 -12.83 -4.40 -0.20
C TYR A 323 -12.28 -4.13 -1.59
N VAL A 324 -13.21 -3.97 -2.55
CA VAL A 324 -12.95 -3.41 -3.87
C VAL A 324 -13.16 -1.88 -3.91
N THR A 325 -13.53 -1.27 -2.78
CA THR A 325 -13.87 0.15 -2.70
C THR A 325 -12.63 1.05 -2.74
N ASN A 326 -12.79 2.18 -3.39
CA ASN A 326 -11.78 3.23 -3.50
C ASN A 326 -11.75 4.08 -2.22
N ALA A 327 -10.60 4.64 -1.88
CA ALA A 327 -10.54 5.65 -0.82
C ALA A 327 -11.06 6.98 -1.39
N MET A 328 -11.91 7.69 -0.64
CA MET A 328 -12.44 8.98 -1.06
C MET A 328 -11.56 10.09 -0.51
N MET A 329 -10.86 10.79 -1.39
CA MET A 329 -10.17 12.04 -1.06
C MET A 329 -11.18 13.19 -1.13
N SER A 330 -11.34 13.93 -0.03
CA SER A 330 -12.22 15.11 0.03
C SER A 330 -11.41 16.38 0.31
N VAL A 331 -11.83 17.47 -0.34
CA VAL A 331 -11.22 18.80 -0.19
C VAL A 331 -12.32 19.82 0.05
N TYR A 332 -12.25 20.52 1.17
CA TYR A 332 -13.06 21.71 1.44
C TYR A 332 -12.17 22.95 1.30
N ALA A 333 -12.51 23.83 0.36
CA ALA A 333 -11.86 25.12 0.21
C ALA A 333 -12.27 26.08 1.34
N PRO A 334 -11.47 27.13 1.63
CA PRO A 334 -11.93 28.24 2.46
C PRO A 334 -13.28 28.79 1.96
N GLY A 335 -14.22 28.99 2.89
CA GLY A 335 -15.59 29.40 2.58
C GLY A 335 -16.55 28.26 2.21
N ALA A 336 -16.09 27.01 2.12
CA ALA A 336 -16.98 25.88 1.85
C ALA A 336 -17.99 25.69 3.00
N PRO A 337 -19.30 25.47 2.71
CA PRO A 337 -20.35 25.43 3.73
C PRO A 337 -20.32 24.19 4.64
N GLY A 338 -19.45 23.21 4.35
CA GLY A 338 -19.34 21.98 5.13
C GLY A 338 -20.23 20.86 4.59
N PHE A 339 -20.67 19.95 5.44
CA PHE A 339 -21.59 18.87 5.12
C PHE A 339 -22.60 18.75 6.26
N VAL A 340 -23.88 18.93 5.95
CA VAL A 340 -24.99 18.86 6.91
C VAL A 340 -25.01 17.55 7.71
N PRO A 341 -25.72 17.51 8.86
CA PRO A 341 -25.92 16.28 9.62
C PRO A 341 -26.46 15.13 8.78
N HIS A 342 -25.79 13.99 8.83
CA HIS A 342 -26.18 12.76 8.14
C HIS A 342 -25.61 11.52 8.84
N THR A 343 -26.14 10.36 8.47
CA THR A 343 -25.52 9.06 8.76
C THR A 343 -24.91 8.55 7.46
N ASP A 344 -23.74 7.94 7.55
CA ASP A 344 -23.06 7.44 6.35
C ASP A 344 -23.87 6.33 5.69
N HIS A 345 -24.42 5.41 6.47
CA HIS A 345 -25.28 4.32 5.98
C HIS A 345 -26.63 4.84 5.47
N CYS A 346 -26.87 4.71 4.16
CA CYS A 346 -28.09 5.16 3.50
C CYS A 346 -28.91 3.98 2.98
N GLY A 347 -29.93 3.56 3.74
CA GLY A 347 -30.94 2.59 3.31
C GLY A 347 -30.56 1.11 3.52
N GLY A 348 -31.55 0.22 3.42
CA GLY A 348 -31.45 -1.18 3.88
C GLY A 348 -30.47 -2.10 3.12
N HIS A 349 -29.89 -1.64 2.00
CA HIS A 349 -28.90 -2.40 1.22
C HIS A 349 -27.46 -1.91 1.43
N ASP A 350 -27.26 -0.81 2.15
CA ASP A 350 -25.94 -0.26 2.40
C ASP A 350 -25.20 -1.11 3.44
N LEU A 351 -24.04 -1.65 3.09
CA LEU A 351 -23.26 -2.51 3.98
C LEU A 351 -22.21 -1.73 4.77
N ARG A 352 -22.09 -0.41 4.62
CA ARG A 352 -21.13 0.38 5.40
C ARG A 352 -21.39 0.22 6.90
N ARG A 353 -20.35 -0.14 7.63
CA ARG A 353 -20.37 -0.42 9.07
C ARG A 353 -19.41 0.47 9.84
N VAL A 354 -18.20 0.69 9.34
CA VAL A 354 -17.21 1.55 9.98
C VAL A 354 -16.68 2.55 8.98
N THR A 355 -16.73 3.83 9.34
CA THR A 355 -16.10 4.91 8.59
C THR A 355 -14.75 5.19 9.24
N ALA A 356 -13.70 5.27 8.43
CA ALA A 356 -12.38 5.71 8.83
C ALA A 356 -11.99 6.96 8.04
N VAL A 357 -11.60 8.02 8.73
CA VAL A 357 -11.20 9.31 8.17
C VAL A 357 -9.80 9.66 8.66
N TYR A 358 -8.86 9.90 7.76
CA TYR A 358 -7.52 10.39 8.08
C TYR A 358 -7.34 11.81 7.59
N TYR A 359 -6.83 12.66 8.48
CA TYR A 359 -6.46 14.03 8.21
C TYR A 359 -4.94 14.10 7.96
N PRO A 360 -4.49 14.44 6.74
CA PRO A 360 -3.07 14.47 6.42
C PRO A 360 -2.32 15.59 7.14
N ALA A 361 -1.01 15.41 7.34
CA ALA A 361 -0.15 16.36 8.05
C ALA A 361 -0.21 17.81 7.52
N SER A 362 -0.54 18.02 6.24
CA SER A 362 -0.74 19.33 5.61
C SER A 362 -1.88 20.14 6.22
N ASN A 363 -2.83 19.51 6.91
CA ASN A 363 -3.83 20.24 7.69
C ASN A 363 -3.17 20.98 8.86
N GLY A 364 -2.05 20.47 9.38
CA GLY A 364 -1.26 21.07 10.45
C GLY A 364 -2.01 21.19 11.77
N ASP A 365 -1.69 22.25 12.51
CA ASP A 365 -2.31 22.68 13.75
C ASP A 365 -3.66 23.40 13.50
N TRP A 366 -4.63 22.66 13.00
CA TRP A 366 -5.93 23.22 12.62
C TRP A 366 -6.68 23.85 13.80
N ASP A 367 -7.02 25.13 13.71
CA ASP A 367 -7.75 25.86 14.73
C ASP A 367 -9.24 25.94 14.35
N VAL A 368 -10.09 25.15 15.00
CA VAL A 368 -11.52 25.07 14.66
C VAL A 368 -12.29 26.34 15.00
N ASP A 369 -11.84 27.14 15.96
CA ASP A 369 -12.52 28.38 16.35
C ASP A 369 -12.27 29.48 15.30
N ARG A 370 -11.09 29.46 14.69
CA ARG A 370 -10.71 30.39 13.61
C ARG A 370 -11.10 29.89 12.22
N ASP A 371 -10.77 28.64 11.91
CA ASP A 371 -10.80 28.08 10.56
C ASP A 371 -12.08 27.27 10.28
N GLY A 372 -12.88 26.96 11.30
CA GLY A 372 -14.06 26.10 11.16
C GLY A 372 -13.69 24.66 10.81
N GLY A 373 -14.47 24.00 9.95
CA GLY A 373 -14.09 22.70 9.36
C GLY A 373 -14.12 21.49 10.30
N ALA A 374 -14.61 21.63 11.53
CA ALA A 374 -14.66 20.54 12.51
C ALA A 374 -15.59 19.40 12.04
N LEU A 375 -15.20 18.16 12.32
CA LEU A 375 -16.11 17.00 12.26
C LEU A 375 -16.85 16.92 13.59
N VAL A 376 -18.18 16.93 13.56
CA VAL A 376 -19.00 16.80 14.78
C VAL A 376 -19.67 15.44 14.74
N LEU A 377 -19.35 14.58 15.70
CA LEU A 377 -20.00 13.28 15.88
C LEU A 377 -21.07 13.38 16.97
N ARG A 378 -22.16 12.64 16.77
CA ARG A 378 -23.26 12.44 17.73
C ARG A 378 -23.48 10.94 17.93
N PRO A 379 -22.53 10.20 18.56
CA PRO A 379 -22.77 8.82 18.95
C PRO A 379 -24.02 8.72 19.83
N GLY A 380 -24.87 7.74 19.55
CA GLY A 380 -26.11 7.53 20.30
C GLY A 380 -25.83 7.18 21.77
N GLU A 381 -26.55 7.84 22.68
CA GLU A 381 -26.82 7.30 24.01
C GLU A 381 -28.31 6.91 24.06
N ASP A 382 -28.63 5.82 24.75
CA ASP A 382 -30.00 5.50 25.16
C ASP A 382 -30.50 6.59 26.12
N GLY A 383 -30.99 7.72 25.58
CA GLY A 383 -31.51 8.83 26.38
C GLY A 383 -31.17 10.20 25.82
N ALA A 384 -32.10 11.14 25.99
CA ALA A 384 -32.07 12.49 25.41
C ALA A 384 -30.88 13.33 25.90
N GLY A 385 -29.75 13.26 25.19
CA GLY A 385 -28.59 14.12 25.44
C GLY A 385 -27.28 13.65 24.80
N GLY A 386 -27.35 12.89 23.68
CA GLY A 386 -26.20 12.21 23.07
C GLY A 386 -24.91 13.05 23.04
N ARG A 387 -23.80 12.43 23.46
CA ARG A 387 -22.50 13.07 23.62
C ARG A 387 -22.04 13.67 22.29
N ARG A 388 -22.06 14.99 22.17
CA ARG A 388 -21.50 15.70 21.01
C ARG A 388 -19.97 15.73 21.10
N GLU A 389 -19.30 15.18 20.10
CA GLU A 389 -17.84 15.22 19.99
C GLU A 389 -17.43 16.11 18.83
N THR A 390 -16.81 17.25 19.12
CA THR A 390 -16.24 18.14 18.10
C THR A 390 -14.77 17.79 17.90
N ILE A 391 -14.40 17.42 16.67
CA ILE A 391 -13.08 16.92 16.31
C ILE A 391 -12.45 17.86 15.29
N ALA A 392 -11.32 18.47 15.67
CA ALA A 392 -10.52 19.26 14.75
C ALA A 392 -9.86 18.34 13.70
N PRO A 393 -9.82 18.73 12.41
CA PRO A 393 -9.14 17.97 11.36
C PRO A 393 -7.61 18.13 11.42
N GLU A 394 -7.03 17.95 12.61
CA GLU A 394 -5.59 18.08 12.88
C GLU A 394 -4.76 17.12 12.03
N GLY A 395 -3.55 17.54 11.67
CA GLY A 395 -2.64 16.73 10.88
C GLY A 395 -2.22 15.42 11.59
N ASP A 396 -2.16 14.33 10.83
CA ASP A 396 -1.85 12.97 11.31
C ASP A 396 -2.88 12.39 12.30
N ARG A 397 -4.14 12.83 12.19
CA ARG A 397 -5.26 12.31 13.00
C ARG A 397 -6.06 11.27 12.22
N LEU A 398 -6.30 10.12 12.85
CA LEU A 398 -7.24 9.09 12.40
C LEU A 398 -8.50 9.15 13.27
N VAL A 399 -9.66 9.21 12.62
CA VAL A 399 -10.97 9.13 13.27
C VAL A 399 -11.71 7.90 12.73
N VAL A 400 -12.29 7.10 13.61
CA VAL A 400 -13.18 5.99 13.24
C VAL A 400 -14.50 6.08 13.98
N PHE A 401 -15.60 5.73 13.32
CA PHE A 401 -16.93 5.67 13.92
C PHE A 401 -17.85 4.69 13.19
N TYR A 402 -18.91 4.23 13.85
CA TYR A 402 -19.90 3.35 13.21
C TYR A 402 -20.72 4.11 12.16
N SER A 403 -20.64 3.65 10.91
CA SER A 403 -21.30 4.29 9.77
C SER A 403 -22.82 4.27 9.85
N ASP A 404 -23.40 3.30 10.57
CA ASP A 404 -24.84 3.08 10.70
C ASP A 404 -25.44 3.50 12.05
N GLU A 405 -24.62 4.01 12.98
CA GLU A 405 -25.06 4.40 14.33
C GLU A 405 -24.71 5.85 14.68
N VAL A 406 -23.69 6.44 14.04
CA VAL A 406 -23.20 7.78 14.39
C VAL A 406 -23.63 8.82 13.34
N GLU A 407 -24.62 9.63 13.71
CA GLU A 407 -24.92 10.86 12.97
C GLU A 407 -23.75 11.83 13.12
N HIS A 408 -23.36 12.46 12.03
CA HIS A 408 -22.26 13.41 12.02
C HIS A 408 -22.43 14.51 10.99
N GLU A 409 -21.69 15.59 11.17
CA GLU A 409 -21.66 16.72 10.23
C GLU A 409 -20.22 17.25 10.08
N VAL A 410 -19.94 17.93 8.98
CA VAL A 410 -18.73 18.75 8.83
C VAL A 410 -19.14 20.21 8.90
N VAL A 411 -18.64 20.93 9.90
CA VAL A 411 -18.86 22.38 10.01
C VAL A 411 -18.20 23.09 8.83
N GLY A 412 -18.82 24.15 8.33
CA GLY A 412 -18.26 24.97 7.26
C GLY A 412 -16.84 25.46 7.55
N VAL A 413 -16.03 25.54 6.51
CA VAL A 413 -14.67 26.09 6.56
C VAL A 413 -14.77 27.61 6.43
N SER A 414 -14.16 28.34 7.35
CA SER A 414 -14.14 29.80 7.35
C SER A 414 -13.55 30.34 6.04
N GLU A 415 -14.09 31.44 5.51
CA GLU A 415 -13.48 32.16 4.38
C GLU A 415 -12.06 32.66 4.71
N GLY A 416 -11.78 32.91 6.00
CA GLY A 416 -10.48 33.33 6.50
C GLY A 416 -9.47 32.19 6.70
N ALA A 417 -9.84 30.94 6.44
CA ALA A 417 -8.94 29.80 6.59
C ALA A 417 -7.74 29.91 5.64
N SER A 418 -6.54 29.73 6.16
CA SER A 418 -5.29 29.89 5.40
C SER A 418 -4.96 28.74 4.44
N ARG A 419 -5.71 27.63 4.52
CA ARG A 419 -5.42 26.38 3.83
C ARG A 419 -6.70 25.59 3.57
N GLU A 420 -6.67 24.68 2.59
CA GLU A 420 -7.77 23.74 2.33
C GLU A 420 -7.83 22.66 3.41
N ARG A 421 -9.03 22.21 3.78
CA ARG A 421 -9.23 21.05 4.65
C ARG A 421 -9.22 19.79 3.81
N LEU A 422 -8.20 18.96 3.98
CA LEU A 422 -8.07 17.67 3.32
C LEU A 422 -8.49 16.53 4.23
N ALA A 423 -9.10 15.49 3.67
CA ALA A 423 -9.32 14.23 4.37
C ALA A 423 -9.37 13.06 3.38
N LEU A 424 -8.86 11.90 3.82
CA LEU A 424 -9.01 10.63 3.10
C LEU A 424 -9.94 9.73 3.90
N SER A 425 -11.04 9.29 3.26
CA SER A 425 -12.07 8.47 3.90
C SER A 425 -12.12 7.07 3.29
N PHE A 426 -12.40 6.07 4.13
CA PHE A 426 -12.61 4.70 3.73
C PHE A 426 -13.74 4.08 4.55
N TRP A 427 -14.57 3.26 3.91
CA TRP A 427 -15.68 2.58 4.58
C TRP A 427 -15.48 1.06 4.58
N TYR A 428 -15.47 0.49 5.78
CA TYR A 428 -15.48 -0.94 6.01
C TYR A 428 -16.91 -1.46 6.09
N LEU A 429 -17.12 -2.67 5.60
CA LEU A 429 -18.45 -3.22 5.33
C LEU A 429 -18.78 -4.32 6.33
N LYS A 430 -20.05 -4.43 6.74
CA LYS A 430 -20.58 -5.59 7.46
C LYS A 430 -20.82 -6.76 6.50
N PRO A 431 -20.68 -8.01 6.97
CA PRO A 431 -21.10 -9.17 6.19
C PRO A 431 -22.57 -9.05 5.78
N PRO A 432 -22.93 -9.34 4.52
CA PRO A 432 -24.33 -9.28 4.10
C PRO A 432 -25.17 -10.30 4.87
N PRO A 433 -26.41 -9.95 5.24
CA PRO A 433 -27.30 -10.88 5.94
C PRO A 433 -27.50 -12.15 5.11
N GLY A 434 -27.23 -13.32 5.71
CA GLY A 434 -27.45 -14.63 5.09
C GLY A 434 -26.28 -15.23 4.29
N ARG A 435 -25.08 -14.62 4.26
CA ARG A 435 -23.87 -15.31 3.75
C ARG A 435 -23.12 -16.05 4.86
N PHE A 436 -22.90 -17.34 4.58
CA PHE A 436 -22.11 -18.37 5.25
C PHE A 436 -20.99 -17.88 6.19
N ASP A 437 -20.99 -18.39 7.43
CA ASP A 437 -19.90 -18.28 8.39
C ASP A 437 -18.96 -19.49 8.24
N PRO A 438 -17.74 -19.32 7.70
CA PRO A 438 -16.78 -20.40 7.55
C PRO A 438 -16.23 -20.91 8.90
N SER A 439 -16.40 -20.18 10.01
CA SER A 439 -15.99 -20.63 11.33
C SER A 439 -16.85 -21.77 11.88
N LEU A 440 -18.07 -21.96 11.34
CA LEU A 440 -18.92 -23.12 11.62
C LEU A 440 -18.42 -24.42 10.98
N MET A 441 -17.45 -24.38 10.06
CA MET A 441 -16.85 -25.58 9.46
C MET A 441 -15.63 -26.11 10.25
N SER A 442 -15.14 -25.39 11.26
CA SER A 442 -14.00 -25.81 12.09
C SER A 442 -14.38 -26.78 13.23
N ARG A 443 -15.64 -27.24 13.29
CA ARG A 443 -16.11 -28.20 14.30
C ARG A 443 -16.82 -29.38 13.63
N SER A 444 -16.05 -30.24 12.97
CA SER A 444 -16.46 -31.62 12.69
C SER A 444 -15.25 -32.53 12.73
#